data_AF-A0A0R3T9F8-F1
#
_entry.id   AF-A0A0R3T9F8-F1
#
_cell.length_a   1.000
_cell.length_b   1.000
_cell.length_c   1.000
_cell.angle_alpha   90.00
_cell.angle_beta   90.00
_cell.angle_gamma   90.00
#
_symmetry.space_group_name_H-M   'P 1'
#
loop_
_entity.id
_entity.type
_entity.pdbx_description
1 polymer ?
#
loop_
_entity_poly.entity_id
_entity_poly.type
_entity_poly.pdbx_seq_one_letter_code
_entity_poly.pdbx_strand_id
1 'polypeptide(L)'
;MLNRMEHRGACGCDDETGDGAGVMTGIPYELFERFAEKAGYKLPPLGEFAVGMFFVHDEAKVGEVMSRFSKYAEECEMKVLFWRVAEVNNLQIGTVAASAEPVTLQIFVVNSGEEEDFVNMKFICKVFFLRKYATHKFEEDDIAYICSLSAKTVVYKGMFTSRQLWEYYLDLQSPDFKTHFAIVHNRFSTNTFPSWSRAHPQRLMAHNGEINTLRGNVNYASARQALMESTRFGKRLEELFPIIEDGMSDSGCFDNLLEFLCYCSTRSLPEVVISMIPEAWQSDESIPSHKRNFYKWAASLLEPWDGPALIVFSDGRYIGAILDRNGLRPARYYTTTDGMIYMSSEVGVVDIPDVVGVKAKGRLKPGRLLIVDTEAGELLNDEQLKEEIAGRYPFVDWIKDGSAF
;
A
#
# COMPACT_ATOMS: atom_id res chain seq x y z
N MET A 1 -8.50 14.77 -9.77
CA MET A 1 -7.03 14.63 -9.63
C MET A 1 -6.44 13.74 -10.71
N LEU A 2 -6.82 12.46 -10.77
CA LEU A 2 -6.18 11.49 -11.68
C LEU A 2 -6.28 11.90 -13.17
N ASN A 3 -7.43 12.38 -13.63
CA ASN A 3 -7.61 12.91 -15.01
C ASN A 3 -6.68 14.09 -15.36
N ARG A 4 -6.23 14.86 -14.36
CA ARG A 4 -5.27 15.97 -14.57
C ARG A 4 -3.80 15.52 -14.53
N MET A 5 -3.56 14.22 -14.41
CA MET A 5 -2.25 13.57 -14.43
C MET A 5 -2.06 12.72 -15.68
N GLU A 6 -2.97 12.80 -16.65
CA GLU A 6 -2.93 12.02 -17.88
C GLU A 6 -1.65 12.30 -18.68
N HIS A 7 -1.22 13.56 -18.75
CA HIS A 7 0.02 13.98 -19.43
C HIS A 7 1.31 13.44 -18.78
N ARG A 8 1.22 12.83 -17.59
CA ARG A 8 2.34 12.15 -16.91
C ARG A 8 2.32 10.64 -17.09
N GLY A 9 1.26 10.08 -17.66
CA GLY A 9 1.20 8.67 -18.05
C GLY A 9 1.72 8.49 -19.47
N ALA A 10 1.99 7.24 -19.83
CA ALA A 10 2.13 6.83 -21.22
C ALA A 10 0.86 6.08 -21.64
N CYS A 11 0.45 6.31 -22.88
CA CYS A 11 -0.40 5.37 -23.60
C CYS A 11 0.51 4.33 -24.28
N GLY A 12 0.02 3.10 -24.38
CA GLY A 12 0.69 1.97 -24.99
C GLY A 12 0.72 2.08 -26.52
N CYS A 13 0.71 0.93 -27.21
CA CYS A 13 0.73 0.90 -28.66
C CYS A 13 -0.59 1.33 -29.34
N ASP A 14 -1.69 1.36 -28.58
CA ASP A 14 -2.95 2.03 -28.95
C ASP A 14 -3.25 3.16 -27.94
N ASP A 15 -3.97 4.20 -28.38
CA ASP A 15 -4.25 5.40 -27.57
C ASP A 15 -5.09 5.11 -26.30
N GLU A 16 -5.74 3.94 -26.26
CA GLU A 16 -6.69 3.53 -25.22
C GLU A 16 -6.09 2.58 -24.16
N THR A 17 -4.88 2.07 -24.38
CA THR A 17 -4.16 1.23 -23.43
C THR A 17 -3.27 2.10 -22.57
N GLY A 18 -3.58 2.26 -21.28
CA GLY A 18 -2.68 2.91 -20.33
C GLY A 18 -1.67 1.93 -19.69
N ASP A 19 -0.50 2.43 -19.31
CA ASP A 19 0.53 1.65 -18.60
C ASP A 19 0.13 1.19 -17.17
N GLY A 20 -0.97 1.76 -16.67
CA GLY A 20 -1.65 1.35 -15.45
C GLY A 20 -2.06 2.53 -14.58
N ALA A 21 -3.29 2.48 -14.10
CA ALA A 21 -3.84 3.47 -13.17
C ALA A 21 -4.57 2.76 -12.03
N GLY A 22 -4.72 3.47 -10.91
CA GLY A 22 -5.46 2.94 -9.78
C GLY A 22 -5.65 3.92 -8.64
N VAL A 23 -6.45 3.47 -7.68
CA VAL A 23 -6.77 4.16 -6.44
C VAL A 23 -6.75 3.17 -5.28
N MET A 24 -6.14 3.59 -4.18
CA MET A 24 -6.29 2.98 -2.86
C MET A 24 -7.18 3.89 -2.02
N THR A 25 -8.15 3.32 -1.32
CA THR A 25 -9.06 4.05 -0.44
C THR A 25 -9.19 3.34 0.90
N GLY A 26 -9.81 4.02 1.88
CA GLY A 26 -10.44 3.33 3.00
C GLY A 26 -11.56 2.41 2.49
N ILE A 27 -11.94 1.41 3.29
CA ILE A 27 -13.02 0.51 2.92
C ILE A 27 -14.35 1.27 2.84
N PRO A 28 -15.05 1.27 1.69
CA PRO A 28 -16.38 1.89 1.55
C PRO A 28 -17.43 0.99 2.20
N TYR A 29 -17.57 1.12 3.52
CA TYR A 29 -18.37 0.19 4.34
C TYR A 29 -19.81 0.07 3.84
N GLU A 30 -20.51 1.18 3.59
CA GLU A 30 -21.91 1.16 3.19
C GLU A 30 -22.14 0.45 1.85
N LEU A 31 -21.20 0.59 0.91
CA LEU A 31 -21.26 -0.12 -0.36
C LEU A 31 -21.11 -1.64 -0.16
N PHE A 32 -20.16 -2.05 0.68
CA PHE A 32 -19.87 -3.47 0.92
C PHE A 32 -20.94 -4.14 1.77
N GLU A 33 -21.56 -3.41 2.69
CA GLU A 33 -22.73 -3.89 3.45
C GLU A 33 -23.86 -4.27 2.50
N ARG A 34 -24.18 -3.42 1.52
CA ARG A 34 -25.17 -3.73 0.48
C ARG A 34 -24.80 -4.97 -0.35
N PHE A 35 -23.51 -5.20 -0.62
CA PHE A 35 -23.07 -6.40 -1.32
C PHE A 35 -23.26 -7.66 -0.47
N ALA A 36 -22.95 -7.58 0.83
CA ALA A 36 -23.17 -8.67 1.77
C ALA A 36 -24.67 -9.02 1.89
N GLU A 37 -25.53 -8.00 2.01
CA GLU A 37 -26.99 -8.19 2.09
C GLU A 37 -27.54 -8.90 0.85
N LYS A 38 -27.11 -8.48 -0.35
CA LYS A 38 -27.48 -9.14 -1.61
C LYS A 38 -27.02 -10.61 -1.66
N ALA A 39 -25.89 -10.93 -1.04
CA ALA A 39 -25.36 -12.28 -0.93
C ALA A 39 -25.99 -13.09 0.21
N GLY A 40 -26.90 -12.50 1.02
CA GLY A 40 -27.56 -13.17 2.13
C GLY A 40 -26.74 -13.19 3.43
N TYR A 41 -25.76 -12.29 3.56
CA TYR A 41 -24.88 -12.17 4.73
C TYR A 41 -25.08 -10.82 5.43
N LYS A 42 -24.77 -10.80 6.73
CA LYS A 42 -24.58 -9.55 7.47
C LYS A 42 -23.10 -9.23 7.52
N LEU A 43 -22.70 -8.06 7.02
CA LEU A 43 -21.30 -7.63 7.09
C LEU A 43 -20.96 -7.20 8.52
N PRO A 44 -19.90 -7.74 9.14
CA PRO A 44 -19.41 -7.24 10.43
C PRO A 44 -18.96 -5.78 10.36
N PRO A 45 -18.84 -5.04 11.48
CA PRO A 45 -18.24 -3.71 11.51
C PRO A 45 -16.82 -3.64 10.93
N LEU A 46 -16.38 -2.44 10.55
CA LEU A 46 -14.98 -2.19 10.15
C LEU A 46 -14.01 -2.69 11.22
N GLY A 47 -12.94 -3.36 10.79
CA GLY A 47 -11.98 -4.01 11.68
C GLY A 47 -12.29 -5.47 11.99
N GLU A 48 -13.53 -5.92 11.85
CA GLU A 48 -13.93 -7.32 12.12
C GLU A 48 -14.02 -8.20 10.86
N PHE A 49 -13.83 -7.59 9.70
CA PHE A 49 -13.69 -8.28 8.43
C PHE A 49 -12.54 -7.67 7.62
N ALA A 50 -12.03 -8.44 6.66
CA ALA A 50 -11.13 -7.93 5.65
C ALA A 50 -11.72 -8.18 4.26
N VAL A 51 -11.43 -7.26 3.35
CA VAL A 51 -11.77 -7.36 1.94
C VAL A 51 -10.50 -7.65 1.16
N GLY A 52 -10.57 -8.55 0.19
CA GLY A 52 -9.50 -8.83 -0.74
C GLY A 52 -9.92 -8.53 -2.17
N MET A 53 -9.02 -7.95 -2.95
CA MET A 53 -9.14 -7.75 -4.39
C MET A 53 -8.14 -8.63 -5.12
N PHE A 54 -8.63 -9.52 -5.97
CA PHE A 54 -7.87 -10.57 -6.65
C PHE A 54 -8.01 -10.41 -8.15
N PHE A 55 -6.90 -10.62 -8.86
CA PHE A 55 -6.90 -10.85 -10.29
C PHE A 55 -6.70 -12.33 -10.54
N VAL A 56 -7.69 -12.98 -11.14
CA VAL A 56 -7.56 -14.35 -11.63
C VAL A 56 -7.30 -14.29 -13.13
N HIS A 57 -6.15 -14.79 -13.56
CA HIS A 57 -5.66 -14.62 -14.93
C HIS A 57 -6.44 -15.43 -15.97
N ASP A 58 -7.08 -16.52 -15.54
CA ASP A 58 -7.91 -17.38 -16.38
C ASP A 58 -9.29 -17.58 -15.74
N GLU A 59 -10.36 -17.24 -16.47
CA GLU A 59 -11.74 -17.40 -16.01
C GLU A 59 -12.04 -18.85 -15.61
N ALA A 60 -11.48 -19.84 -16.31
CA ALA A 60 -11.66 -21.26 -15.98
C ALA A 60 -11.07 -21.64 -14.61
N LYS A 61 -10.15 -20.83 -14.09
CA LYS A 61 -9.46 -21.04 -12.80
C LYS A 61 -10.16 -20.36 -11.62
N VAL A 62 -11.20 -19.55 -11.85
CA VAL A 62 -11.94 -18.84 -10.78
C VAL A 62 -12.41 -19.79 -9.68
N GLY A 63 -13.04 -20.91 -10.05
CA GLY A 63 -13.51 -21.91 -9.08
C GLY A 63 -12.35 -22.57 -8.30
N GLU A 64 -11.21 -22.78 -8.94
CA GLU A 64 -10.01 -23.35 -8.31
C GLU A 64 -9.42 -22.36 -7.30
N VAL A 65 -9.26 -21.08 -7.68
CA VAL A 65 -8.77 -20.01 -6.80
C VAL A 65 -9.67 -19.86 -5.58
N MET A 66 -11.00 -19.82 -5.78
CA MET A 66 -11.97 -19.71 -4.69
C MET A 66 -11.87 -20.89 -3.71
N SER A 67 -11.75 -22.11 -4.24
CA SER A 67 -11.61 -23.33 -3.43
C SER A 67 -10.29 -23.34 -2.64
N ARG A 68 -9.15 -23.10 -3.31
CA ARG A 68 -7.81 -23.06 -2.70
C ARG A 68 -7.71 -21.98 -1.64
N PHE A 69 -8.17 -20.77 -1.93
CA PHE A 69 -8.13 -19.68 -0.97
C PHE A 69 -9.00 -19.97 0.27
N SER A 70 -10.18 -20.59 0.08
CA SER A 70 -11.02 -20.98 1.22
C SER A 70 -10.30 -21.96 2.14
N LYS A 71 -9.56 -22.92 1.57
CA LYS A 71 -8.72 -23.83 2.34
C LYS A 71 -7.56 -23.11 3.05
N TYR A 72 -6.88 -22.19 2.37
CA TYR A 72 -5.80 -21.39 2.97
C TYR A 72 -6.32 -20.51 4.11
N ALA A 73 -7.53 -19.96 3.98
CA ALA A 73 -8.20 -19.21 5.03
C ALA A 73 -8.43 -20.09 6.26
N GLU A 74 -8.94 -21.32 6.08
CA GLU A 74 -9.13 -22.27 7.18
C GLU A 74 -7.81 -22.65 7.87
N GLU A 75 -6.74 -22.90 7.11
CA GLU A 75 -5.38 -23.15 7.62
C GLU A 75 -4.80 -21.95 8.40
N CYS A 76 -5.31 -20.75 8.13
CA CYS A 76 -4.96 -19.50 8.82
C CYS A 76 -5.95 -19.11 9.93
N GLU A 77 -6.87 -20.02 10.32
CA GLU A 77 -7.92 -19.75 11.31
C GLU A 77 -8.85 -18.59 10.92
N MET A 78 -9.13 -18.49 9.63
CA MET A 78 -10.04 -17.49 9.04
C MET A 78 -11.12 -18.20 8.25
N LYS A 79 -12.20 -17.47 7.97
CA LYS A 79 -13.34 -17.97 7.20
C LYS A 79 -13.70 -16.98 6.11
N VAL A 80 -13.97 -17.50 4.92
CA VAL A 80 -14.57 -16.70 3.85
C VAL A 80 -16.06 -16.52 4.14
N LEU A 81 -16.51 -15.26 4.19
CA LEU A 81 -17.91 -14.90 4.37
C LEU A 81 -18.67 -15.07 3.05
N PHE A 82 -18.22 -14.38 1.99
CA PHE A 82 -18.76 -14.51 0.65
C PHE A 82 -17.75 -14.03 -0.41
N TRP A 83 -18.07 -14.36 -1.66
CA TRP A 83 -17.32 -13.96 -2.85
C TRP A 83 -18.19 -13.08 -3.74
N ARG A 84 -17.55 -12.18 -4.48
CA ARG A 84 -18.20 -11.35 -5.49
C ARG A 84 -17.27 -11.21 -6.69
N VAL A 85 -17.80 -11.34 -7.90
CA VAL A 85 -17.10 -10.86 -9.10
C VAL A 85 -17.35 -9.36 -9.19
N ALA A 86 -16.30 -8.55 -9.28
CA ALA A 86 -16.44 -7.11 -9.36
C ALA A 86 -17.10 -6.70 -10.69
N GLU A 87 -18.04 -5.77 -10.63
CA GLU A 87 -18.72 -5.27 -11.82
C GLU A 87 -17.80 -4.29 -12.56
N VAL A 88 -17.42 -4.67 -13.78
CA VAL A 88 -16.51 -3.90 -14.63
C VAL A 88 -17.13 -3.60 -16.00
N ASN A 89 -16.69 -2.51 -16.63
CA ASN A 89 -17.07 -2.11 -17.97
C ASN A 89 -15.86 -2.25 -18.91
N ASN A 90 -15.66 -3.45 -19.45
CA ASN A 90 -14.52 -3.77 -20.32
C ASN A 90 -14.59 -3.09 -21.71
N LEU A 91 -15.71 -2.45 -22.07
CA LEU A 91 -15.80 -1.66 -23.30
C LEU A 91 -14.97 -0.37 -23.25
N GLN A 92 -14.47 0.00 -22.07
CA GLN A 92 -13.71 1.23 -21.86
C GLN A 92 -12.20 1.05 -22.01
N ILE A 93 -11.69 -0.18 -22.09
CA ILE A 93 -10.25 -0.45 -22.10
C ILE A 93 -9.76 -0.78 -23.51
N GLY A 94 -8.50 -0.44 -23.80
CA GLY A 94 -7.87 -0.74 -25.08
C GLY A 94 -7.74 -2.25 -25.35
N THR A 95 -7.52 -2.60 -26.62
CA THR A 95 -7.50 -4.00 -27.08
C THR A 95 -6.43 -4.84 -26.40
N VAL A 96 -5.26 -4.24 -26.14
CA VAL A 96 -4.14 -4.90 -25.47
C VAL A 96 -4.47 -5.15 -23.99
N ALA A 97 -5.07 -4.18 -23.30
CA ALA A 97 -5.50 -4.36 -21.92
C ALA A 97 -6.58 -5.45 -21.81
N ALA A 98 -7.56 -5.46 -22.72
CA ALA A 98 -8.62 -6.46 -22.78
C ALA A 98 -8.09 -7.88 -23.03
N SER A 99 -7.02 -8.02 -23.84
CA SER A 99 -6.42 -9.34 -24.13
C SER A 99 -5.78 -10.01 -22.91
N ALA A 100 -5.45 -9.23 -21.88
CA ALA A 100 -4.84 -9.69 -20.64
C ALA A 100 -5.72 -9.37 -19.41
N GLU A 101 -7.00 -9.04 -19.62
CA GLU A 101 -7.93 -8.66 -18.57
C GLU A 101 -8.17 -9.85 -17.62
N PRO A 102 -7.88 -9.71 -16.31
CA PRO A 102 -8.17 -10.75 -15.34
C PRO A 102 -9.63 -10.68 -14.89
N VAL A 103 -10.16 -11.81 -14.42
CA VAL A 103 -11.40 -11.78 -13.62
C VAL A 103 -11.08 -11.14 -12.28
N THR A 104 -11.71 -9.99 -12.01
CA THR A 104 -11.55 -9.30 -10.73
C THR A 104 -12.49 -9.90 -9.70
N LEU A 105 -11.94 -10.61 -8.71
CA LEU A 105 -12.70 -11.18 -7.60
C LEU A 105 -12.52 -10.35 -6.33
N GLN A 106 -13.63 -10.07 -5.66
CA GLN A 106 -13.69 -9.58 -4.30
C GLN A 106 -14.00 -10.71 -3.35
N ILE A 107 -13.25 -10.78 -2.26
CA ILE A 107 -13.46 -11.73 -1.18
C ILE A 107 -13.63 -11.00 0.14
N PHE A 108 -14.54 -11.49 0.97
CA PHE A 108 -14.76 -10.99 2.31
C PHE A 108 -14.41 -12.10 3.30
N VAL A 109 -13.47 -11.83 4.21
CA VAL A 109 -12.99 -12.80 5.21
C VAL A 109 -13.19 -12.27 6.62
N VAL A 110 -13.45 -13.19 7.53
CA VAL A 110 -13.65 -12.95 8.97
C VAL A 110 -12.79 -13.94 9.77
N ASN A 111 -12.61 -13.70 11.07
CA ASN A 111 -12.00 -14.70 11.95
C ASN A 111 -12.91 -15.95 12.03
N SER A 112 -12.34 -17.14 12.16
CA SER A 112 -13.15 -18.37 12.27
C SER A 112 -13.70 -18.62 13.69
N GLY A 113 -13.13 -17.97 14.72
CA GLY A 113 -13.53 -18.11 16.12
C GLY A 113 -14.29 -16.91 16.71
N GLU A 114 -14.93 -17.13 17.87
CA GLU A 114 -15.61 -16.12 18.70
C GLU A 114 -14.63 -15.24 19.50
N GLU A 115 -13.43 -14.97 18.99
CA GLU A 115 -12.49 -14.09 19.69
C GLU A 115 -13.01 -12.65 19.63
N GLU A 116 -13.63 -12.17 20.72
CA GLU A 116 -14.26 -10.84 20.87
C GLU A 116 -13.34 -9.63 20.59
N ASP A 117 -12.04 -9.85 20.33
CA ASP A 117 -11.01 -8.83 20.23
C ASP A 117 -10.66 -8.53 18.75
N PHE A 118 -11.69 -8.31 17.93
CA PHE A 118 -11.59 -8.10 16.48
C PHE A 118 -10.93 -6.77 16.08
N VAL A 119 -10.84 -5.80 17.00
CA VAL A 119 -10.17 -4.50 16.77
C VAL A 119 -8.63 -4.60 16.93
N ASN A 120 -8.11 -5.78 17.27
CA ASN A 120 -6.72 -5.96 17.67
C ASN A 120 -5.78 -6.16 16.47
N MET A 121 -4.52 -5.72 16.62
CA MET A 121 -3.42 -5.99 15.68
C MET A 121 -3.28 -7.47 15.30
N LYS A 122 -3.79 -8.39 16.14
CA LYS A 122 -3.85 -9.82 15.85
C LYS A 122 -4.63 -10.14 14.58
N PHE A 123 -5.84 -9.59 14.41
CA PHE A 123 -6.66 -9.86 13.21
C PHE A 123 -5.96 -9.33 11.96
N ILE A 124 -5.43 -8.10 12.01
CA ILE A 124 -4.67 -7.50 10.91
C ILE A 124 -3.45 -8.37 10.55
N CYS A 125 -2.71 -8.87 11.54
CA CYS A 125 -1.58 -9.79 11.32
C CYS A 125 -2.04 -11.13 10.71
N LYS A 126 -3.17 -11.71 11.12
CA LYS A 126 -3.74 -12.92 10.48
C LYS A 126 -4.12 -12.66 9.02
N VAL A 127 -4.74 -11.52 8.74
CA VAL A 127 -5.10 -11.10 7.36
C VAL A 127 -3.85 -10.95 6.49
N PHE A 128 -2.82 -10.27 6.98
CA PHE A 128 -1.53 -10.16 6.30
C PHE A 128 -0.89 -11.53 6.07
N PHE A 129 -0.91 -12.40 7.08
CA PHE A 129 -0.38 -13.75 6.98
C PHE A 129 -1.10 -14.57 5.91
N LEU A 130 -2.44 -14.60 5.96
CA LEU A 130 -3.27 -15.28 4.97
C LEU A 130 -2.98 -14.76 3.56
N ARG A 131 -2.87 -13.44 3.38
CA ARG A 131 -2.51 -12.85 2.09
C ARG A 131 -1.18 -13.40 1.58
N LYS A 132 -0.12 -13.31 2.40
CA LYS A 132 1.23 -13.69 2.00
C LYS A 132 1.34 -15.21 1.75
N TYR A 133 0.75 -16.00 2.63
CA TYR A 133 0.64 -17.46 2.48
C TYR A 133 -0.05 -17.85 1.18
N ALA A 134 -1.21 -17.23 0.88
CA ALA A 134 -1.93 -17.47 -0.36
C ALA A 134 -1.15 -16.99 -1.59
N THR A 135 -0.46 -15.84 -1.51
CA THR A 135 0.39 -15.34 -2.60
C THR A 135 1.45 -16.36 -3.00
N HIS A 136 2.23 -16.87 -2.03
CA HIS A 136 3.26 -17.88 -2.29
C HIS A 136 2.68 -19.14 -2.93
N LYS A 137 1.49 -19.56 -2.49
CA LYS A 137 0.82 -20.74 -3.03
C LYS A 137 0.21 -20.54 -4.41
N PHE A 138 -0.17 -19.32 -4.79
CA PHE A 138 -0.67 -19.04 -6.13
C PHE A 138 0.44 -18.78 -7.14
N GLU A 139 1.58 -18.28 -6.68
CA GLU A 139 2.76 -18.04 -7.51
C GLU A 139 3.34 -19.34 -8.09
N GLU A 140 3.23 -20.47 -7.36
CA GLU A 140 3.64 -21.80 -7.85
C GLU A 140 2.96 -22.18 -9.19
N ASP A 141 1.73 -21.69 -9.44
CA ASP A 141 0.93 -22.01 -10.63
C ASP A 141 0.57 -20.79 -11.50
N ASP A 142 1.00 -19.59 -11.12
CA ASP A 142 0.66 -18.28 -11.73
C ASP A 142 -0.85 -18.09 -12.00
N ILE A 143 -1.71 -18.54 -11.07
CA ILE A 143 -3.17 -18.54 -11.29
C ILE A 143 -3.88 -17.25 -10.81
N ALA A 144 -3.30 -16.54 -9.84
CA ALA A 144 -3.91 -15.35 -9.28
C ALA A 144 -2.91 -14.39 -8.64
N TYR A 145 -3.21 -13.10 -8.73
CA TYR A 145 -2.51 -12.01 -8.05
C TYR A 145 -3.42 -11.31 -7.04
N ILE A 146 -2.96 -11.17 -5.79
CA ILE A 146 -3.70 -10.48 -4.73
C ILE A 146 -3.28 -9.01 -4.70
N CYS A 147 -4.15 -8.14 -5.20
CA CYS A 147 -3.95 -6.68 -5.26
C CYS A 147 -3.96 -6.05 -3.87
N SER A 148 -4.91 -6.47 -3.03
CA SER A 148 -5.02 -6.08 -1.63
C SER A 148 -5.78 -7.16 -0.87
N LEU A 149 -5.49 -7.33 0.41
CA LEU A 149 -6.30 -8.07 1.37
C LEU A 149 -6.10 -7.39 2.73
N SER A 150 -7.10 -6.63 3.17
CA SER A 150 -6.94 -5.70 4.28
C SER A 150 -8.28 -5.44 4.99
N ALA A 151 -8.19 -5.16 6.30
CA ALA A 151 -9.32 -4.76 7.14
C ALA A 151 -9.55 -3.24 7.16
N LYS A 152 -8.68 -2.46 6.50
CA LYS A 152 -8.71 -0.99 6.52
C LYS A 152 -8.72 -0.33 5.14
N THR A 153 -8.17 -1.02 4.15
CA THR A 153 -7.93 -0.44 2.82
C THR A 153 -8.40 -1.37 1.71
N VAL A 154 -8.68 -0.81 0.53
CA VAL A 154 -8.96 -1.56 -0.69
C VAL A 154 -8.31 -0.87 -1.89
N VAL A 155 -7.80 -1.66 -2.83
CA VAL A 155 -7.13 -1.17 -4.04
C VAL A 155 -7.92 -1.55 -5.29
N TYR A 156 -8.31 -0.54 -6.06
CA TYR A 156 -8.88 -0.67 -7.40
C TYR A 156 -7.83 -0.19 -8.40
N LYS A 157 -7.30 -1.08 -9.23
CA LYS A 157 -6.23 -0.77 -10.19
C LYS A 157 -6.38 -1.60 -11.44
N GLY A 158 -5.66 -1.24 -12.50
CA GLY A 158 -5.65 -2.05 -13.71
C GLY A 158 -4.86 -1.41 -14.83
N MET A 159 -4.89 -2.07 -15.99
CA MET A 159 -4.16 -1.63 -17.18
C MET A 159 -5.04 -0.71 -18.03
N PHE A 160 -5.22 0.52 -17.56
CA PHE A 160 -6.00 1.53 -18.25
C PHE A 160 -5.48 2.92 -17.91
N THR A 161 -5.91 3.92 -18.67
CA THR A 161 -5.59 5.33 -18.46
C THR A 161 -6.24 5.89 -17.20
N SER A 162 -5.74 7.04 -16.76
CA SER A 162 -6.27 7.80 -15.63
C SER A 162 -7.79 8.05 -15.68
N ARG A 163 -8.33 8.33 -16.88
CA ARG A 163 -9.76 8.62 -17.10
C ARG A 163 -10.62 7.37 -17.00
N GLN A 164 -10.12 6.27 -17.58
CA GLN A 164 -10.84 5.00 -17.66
C GLN A 164 -11.05 4.33 -16.30
N LEU A 165 -10.22 4.62 -15.27
CA LEU A 165 -10.40 4.02 -13.94
C LEU A 165 -11.84 4.14 -13.41
N TRP A 166 -12.41 5.35 -13.51
CA TRP A 166 -13.76 5.64 -13.04
C TRP A 166 -14.84 4.99 -13.90
N GLU A 167 -14.58 4.85 -15.19
CA GLU A 167 -15.53 4.29 -16.17
C GLU A 167 -15.51 2.76 -16.17
N TYR A 168 -14.36 2.15 -15.83
CA TYR A 168 -14.14 0.71 -15.78
C TYR A 168 -14.76 0.07 -14.53
N TYR A 169 -14.43 0.56 -13.32
CA TYR A 169 -14.98 -0.01 -12.09
C TYR A 169 -16.31 0.65 -11.71
N LEU A 170 -17.41 -0.09 -11.85
CA LEU A 170 -18.74 0.44 -11.54
C LEU A 170 -18.93 0.73 -10.04
N ASP A 171 -18.21 0.02 -9.18
CA ASP A 171 -18.17 0.27 -7.74
C ASP A 171 -17.82 1.74 -7.42
N LEU A 172 -16.84 2.31 -8.15
CA LEU A 172 -16.36 3.69 -7.91
C LEU A 172 -17.43 4.74 -8.23
N GLN A 173 -18.39 4.42 -9.10
CA GLN A 173 -19.48 5.33 -9.47
C GLN A 173 -20.63 5.31 -8.47
N SER A 174 -20.60 4.39 -7.50
CA SER A 174 -21.66 4.27 -6.50
C SER A 174 -21.63 5.47 -5.54
N PRO A 175 -22.78 6.11 -5.25
CA PRO A 175 -22.86 7.15 -4.22
C PRO A 175 -22.57 6.62 -2.81
N ASP A 176 -22.63 5.30 -2.62
CA ASP A 176 -22.28 4.65 -1.35
C ASP A 176 -20.77 4.37 -1.24
N PHE A 177 -19.98 4.67 -2.27
CA PHE A 177 -18.53 4.61 -2.21
C PHE A 177 -17.99 5.82 -1.43
N LYS A 178 -18.01 5.74 -0.11
CA LYS A 178 -17.46 6.76 0.79
C LYS A 178 -16.10 6.33 1.32
N THR A 179 -15.17 7.29 1.43
CA THR A 179 -13.84 7.06 1.99
C THR A 179 -13.30 8.32 2.64
N HIS A 180 -12.50 8.15 3.68
CA HIS A 180 -11.80 9.24 4.38
C HIS A 180 -10.47 9.62 3.73
N PHE A 181 -9.92 8.80 2.83
CA PHE A 181 -8.72 9.13 2.05
C PHE A 181 -8.72 8.46 0.67
N ALA A 182 -7.88 8.96 -0.23
CA ALA A 182 -7.58 8.31 -1.49
C ALA A 182 -6.11 8.55 -1.91
N ILE A 183 -5.42 7.48 -2.32
CA ILE A 183 -4.12 7.55 -3.00
C ILE A 183 -4.35 7.13 -4.43
N VAL A 184 -4.16 8.04 -5.38
CA VAL A 184 -4.27 7.77 -6.81
C VAL A 184 -2.89 7.70 -7.46
N HIS A 185 -2.72 6.84 -8.45
CA HIS A 185 -1.47 6.74 -9.19
C HIS A 185 -1.73 6.49 -10.68
N ASN A 186 -0.90 7.10 -11.52
CA ASN A 186 -0.81 6.85 -12.95
C ASN A 186 0.62 6.46 -13.28
N ARG A 187 0.81 5.26 -13.82
CA ARG A 187 2.12 4.66 -14.09
C ARG A 187 2.64 5.07 -15.46
N PHE A 188 3.96 5.18 -15.58
CA PHE A 188 4.68 5.26 -16.84
C PHE A 188 5.67 4.09 -16.89
N SER A 189 5.58 3.27 -17.92
CA SER A 189 6.37 2.05 -18.13
C SER A 189 7.30 2.21 -19.30
N THR A 190 8.52 1.70 -19.19
CA THR A 190 9.40 1.47 -20.34
C THR A 190 9.16 0.11 -21.00
N ASN A 191 8.29 -0.73 -20.41
CA ASN A 191 7.93 -2.05 -20.94
C ASN A 191 6.61 -2.00 -21.70
N THR A 192 6.55 -2.68 -22.85
CA THR A 192 5.37 -2.79 -23.72
C THR A 192 4.49 -4.01 -23.42
N PHE A 193 4.87 -4.87 -22.47
CA PHE A 193 4.10 -6.06 -22.14
C PHE A 193 2.95 -5.73 -21.18
N PRO A 194 1.71 -6.18 -21.48
CA PRO A 194 0.57 -5.90 -20.64
C PRO A 194 0.69 -6.61 -19.29
N SER A 195 0.51 -5.87 -18.19
CA SER A 195 0.55 -6.44 -16.85
C SER A 195 -0.32 -5.65 -15.89
N TRP A 196 -1.54 -6.15 -15.66
CA TRP A 196 -2.51 -5.57 -14.74
C TRP A 196 -1.97 -5.49 -13.31
N SER A 197 -1.26 -6.52 -12.86
CA SER A 197 -0.70 -6.62 -11.51
C SER A 197 0.34 -5.52 -11.21
N ARG A 198 1.04 -5.01 -12.24
CA ARG A 198 2.07 -3.96 -12.11
C ARG A 198 1.51 -2.55 -11.97
N ALA A 199 0.21 -2.36 -12.16
CA ALA A 199 -0.43 -1.09 -11.84
C ALA A 199 -0.28 -0.76 -10.35
N HIS A 200 -0.35 0.54 -10.06
CA HIS A 200 -0.32 1.09 -8.71
C HIS A 200 -1.71 1.61 -8.31
N PRO A 201 -1.99 1.81 -7.02
CA PRO A 201 -1.11 1.54 -5.86
C PRO A 201 -0.78 0.06 -5.62
N GLN A 202 0.27 -0.18 -4.83
CA GLN A 202 0.58 -1.47 -4.21
C GLN A 202 -0.24 -1.62 -2.91
N ARG A 203 0.16 -2.48 -1.96
CA ARG A 203 -0.65 -2.80 -0.78
C ARG A 203 -0.62 -1.71 0.30
N LEU A 204 0.50 -1.02 0.45
CA LEU A 204 0.67 0.10 1.40
C LEU A 204 1.13 1.40 0.73
N MET A 205 1.51 1.38 -0.55
CA MET A 205 2.17 2.54 -1.16
C MET A 205 1.94 2.73 -2.66
N ALA A 206 2.20 3.95 -3.12
CA ALA A 206 2.40 4.31 -4.52
C ALA A 206 3.77 5.01 -4.67
N HIS A 207 4.44 4.78 -5.80
CA HIS A 207 5.81 5.23 -6.03
C HIS A 207 5.90 5.99 -7.35
N ASN A 208 6.28 7.27 -7.28
CA ASN A 208 6.77 7.98 -8.44
C ASN A 208 8.29 8.07 -8.35
N GLY A 209 9.00 7.29 -9.16
CA GLY A 209 10.44 7.20 -9.01
C GLY A 209 11.06 5.92 -9.57
N GLU A 210 12.29 5.69 -9.16
CA GLU A 210 13.06 4.47 -9.44
C GLU A 210 14.03 4.21 -8.27
N ILE A 211 14.07 2.98 -7.76
CA ILE A 211 15.02 2.58 -6.71
C ILE A 211 16.31 2.06 -7.34
N ASN A 212 17.38 2.84 -7.26
CA ASN A 212 18.67 2.55 -7.89
C ASN A 212 19.50 1.51 -7.12
N THR A 213 19.22 1.32 -5.84
CA THR A 213 19.93 0.36 -4.96
C THR A 213 19.26 -1.02 -4.89
N LEU A 214 18.26 -1.27 -5.74
CA LEU A 214 17.34 -2.41 -5.64
C LEU A 214 18.04 -3.76 -5.44
N ARG A 215 19.00 -4.11 -6.31
CA ARG A 215 19.66 -5.42 -6.27
C ARG A 215 20.37 -5.68 -4.94
N GLY A 216 21.04 -4.68 -4.39
CA GLY A 216 21.67 -4.78 -3.07
C GLY A 216 20.62 -4.99 -1.98
N ASN A 217 19.57 -4.19 -2.01
CA ASN A 217 18.53 -4.22 -0.99
C ASN A 217 17.73 -5.53 -0.97
N VAL A 218 17.41 -6.09 -2.13
CA VAL A 218 16.76 -7.41 -2.25
C VAL A 218 17.67 -8.50 -1.69
N ASN A 219 18.97 -8.48 -2.03
CA ASN A 219 19.93 -9.46 -1.53
C ASN A 219 20.09 -9.39 -0.01
N TYR A 220 20.17 -8.18 0.57
CA TYR A 220 20.25 -8.01 2.02
C TYR A 220 18.98 -8.46 2.74
N ALA A 221 17.80 -8.12 2.20
CA ALA A 221 16.53 -8.58 2.75
C ALA A 221 16.46 -10.10 2.77
N SER A 222 16.81 -10.76 1.66
CA SER A 222 16.85 -12.23 1.55
C SER A 222 17.87 -12.86 2.51
N ALA A 223 19.10 -12.34 2.57
CA ALA A 223 20.15 -12.88 3.43
C ALA A 223 19.81 -12.80 4.93
N ARG A 224 19.04 -11.79 5.34
CA ARG A 224 18.64 -11.61 6.74
C ARG A 224 17.46 -12.48 7.19
N GLN A 225 16.68 -13.06 6.27
CA GLN A 225 15.48 -13.83 6.62
C GLN A 225 15.73 -14.90 7.68
N ALA A 226 16.87 -15.61 7.58
CA ALA A 226 17.24 -16.68 8.51
C ALA A 226 17.59 -16.21 9.93
N LEU A 227 17.79 -14.91 10.13
CA LEU A 227 18.10 -14.29 11.43
C LEU A 227 16.89 -13.58 12.05
N MET A 228 15.77 -13.52 11.33
CA MET A 228 14.61 -12.75 11.78
C MET A 228 13.79 -13.52 12.80
N GLU A 229 13.38 -12.80 13.83
CA GLU A 229 12.43 -13.28 14.83
C GLU A 229 11.27 -12.30 14.94
N SER A 230 10.06 -12.82 15.19
CA SER A 230 8.88 -12.00 15.42
C SER A 230 8.07 -12.56 16.58
N THR A 231 7.82 -11.71 17.57
CA THR A 231 6.92 -12.06 18.69
C THR A 231 5.47 -12.22 18.24
N ARG A 232 5.08 -11.64 17.09
CA ARG A 232 3.73 -11.73 16.54
C ARG A 232 3.47 -13.04 15.80
N PHE A 233 4.46 -13.52 15.03
CA PHE A 233 4.33 -14.71 14.19
C PHE A 233 5.01 -15.96 14.75
N GLY A 234 5.94 -15.80 15.70
CA GLY A 234 6.68 -16.90 16.30
C GLY A 234 7.32 -17.79 15.22
N LYS A 235 7.10 -19.10 15.33
CA LYS A 235 7.62 -20.09 14.37
C LYS A 235 7.00 -20.00 12.98
N ARG A 236 5.81 -19.41 12.85
CA ARG A 236 5.13 -19.26 11.56
C ARG A 236 5.74 -18.15 10.70
N LEU A 237 6.69 -17.37 11.22
CA LEU A 237 7.39 -16.35 10.45
C LEU A 237 8.04 -16.92 9.18
N GLU A 238 8.56 -18.15 9.25
CA GLU A 238 9.20 -18.82 8.10
C GLU A 238 8.24 -19.05 6.92
N GLU A 239 6.93 -19.20 7.20
CA GLU A 239 5.89 -19.36 6.16
C GLU A 239 5.64 -18.06 5.37
N LEU A 240 6.14 -16.91 5.85
CA LEU A 240 6.05 -15.63 5.14
C LEU A 240 7.18 -15.43 4.12
N PHE A 241 8.19 -16.32 4.10
CA PHE A 241 9.32 -16.20 3.19
C PHE A 241 9.04 -16.84 1.81
N PRO A 242 9.60 -16.28 0.72
CA PRO A 242 10.46 -15.09 0.68
C PRO A 242 9.71 -13.79 0.97
N ILE A 243 10.39 -12.81 1.60
CA ILE A 243 9.77 -11.52 1.94
C ILE A 243 9.38 -10.77 0.67
N ILE A 244 10.29 -10.75 -0.30
CA ILE A 244 10.13 -10.12 -1.60
C ILE A 244 9.71 -11.21 -2.58
N GLU A 245 8.53 -11.06 -3.16
CA GLU A 245 7.97 -11.96 -4.19
C GLU A 245 8.83 -11.91 -5.47
N ASP A 246 8.86 -13.01 -6.25
CA ASP A 246 9.65 -13.06 -7.47
C ASP A 246 9.02 -12.21 -8.59
N GLY A 247 9.84 -11.76 -9.54
CA GLY A 247 9.34 -11.01 -10.71
C GLY A 247 8.77 -9.60 -10.43
N MET A 248 8.90 -9.12 -9.20
CA MET A 248 8.38 -7.81 -8.76
C MET A 248 9.12 -6.62 -9.38
N SER A 249 8.40 -5.51 -9.54
CA SER A 249 9.02 -4.20 -9.84
C SER A 249 9.79 -3.69 -8.62
N ASP A 250 10.67 -2.71 -8.83
CA ASP A 250 11.37 -2.01 -7.74
C ASP A 250 10.42 -1.54 -6.61
N SER A 251 9.27 -1.03 -7.02
CA SER A 251 8.21 -0.53 -6.17
C SER A 251 7.45 -1.64 -5.46
N GLY A 252 7.24 -2.77 -6.15
CA GLY A 252 6.66 -3.97 -5.55
C GLY A 252 7.58 -4.59 -4.50
N CYS A 253 8.89 -4.62 -4.76
CA CYS A 253 9.90 -5.07 -3.78
C CYS A 253 9.92 -4.16 -2.55
N PHE A 254 9.84 -2.84 -2.75
CA PHE A 254 9.76 -1.87 -1.66
C PHE A 254 8.48 -2.10 -0.82
N ASP A 255 7.32 -2.22 -1.46
CA ASP A 255 6.03 -2.45 -0.80
C ASP A 255 6.03 -3.75 0.01
N ASN A 256 6.56 -4.84 -0.55
CA ASN A 256 6.72 -6.11 0.16
C ASN A 256 7.53 -5.99 1.45
N LEU A 257 8.68 -5.32 1.39
CA LEU A 257 9.51 -5.13 2.57
C LEU A 257 8.86 -4.17 3.57
N LEU A 258 8.24 -3.08 3.10
CA LEU A 258 7.49 -2.13 3.93
C LEU A 258 6.40 -2.85 4.71
N GLU A 259 5.59 -3.64 4.02
CA GLU A 259 4.47 -4.41 4.58
C GLU A 259 4.96 -5.42 5.61
N PHE A 260 6.01 -6.18 5.28
CA PHE A 260 6.63 -7.12 6.20
C PHE A 260 7.14 -6.44 7.47
N LEU A 261 7.87 -5.33 7.36
CA LEU A 261 8.39 -4.60 8.52
C LEU A 261 7.26 -4.03 9.39
N CYS A 262 6.17 -3.54 8.80
CA CYS A 262 5.02 -3.00 9.55
C CYS A 262 4.29 -4.10 10.34
N TYR A 263 4.04 -5.26 9.73
CA TYR A 263 3.23 -6.30 10.37
C TYR A 263 4.03 -7.28 11.22
N CYS A 264 5.30 -7.55 10.88
CA CYS A 264 6.17 -8.46 11.64
C CYS A 264 6.91 -7.79 12.80
N SER A 265 6.91 -6.45 12.89
CA SER A 265 7.51 -5.70 14.00
C SER A 265 6.49 -4.85 14.75
N THR A 266 6.89 -4.26 15.88
CA THR A 266 6.06 -3.32 16.65
C THR A 266 6.12 -1.87 16.13
N ARG A 267 6.84 -1.64 15.02
CA ARG A 267 7.06 -0.29 14.48
C ARG A 267 5.83 0.21 13.74
N SER A 268 5.56 1.50 13.89
CA SER A 268 4.50 2.19 13.14
C SER A 268 4.88 2.38 11.66
N LEU A 269 3.90 2.52 10.77
CA LEU A 269 4.16 2.80 9.35
C LEU A 269 5.12 3.99 9.13
N PRO A 270 4.98 5.14 9.82
CA PRO A 270 5.91 6.26 9.64
C PRO A 270 7.34 5.93 10.06
N GLU A 271 7.51 5.17 11.14
CA GLU A 271 8.82 4.71 11.63
C GLU A 271 9.51 3.78 10.61
N VAL A 272 8.76 2.85 10.03
CA VAL A 272 9.30 1.96 8.98
C VAL A 272 9.68 2.77 7.74
N VAL A 273 8.83 3.70 7.30
CA VAL A 273 9.09 4.55 6.13
C VAL A 273 10.36 5.39 6.30
N ILE A 274 10.55 6.07 7.44
CA ILE A 274 11.77 6.86 7.68
C ILE A 274 13.01 6.01 7.91
N SER A 275 12.85 4.73 8.23
CA SER A 275 13.96 3.76 8.31
C SER A 275 14.38 3.30 6.92
N MET A 276 13.41 3.07 6.01
CA MET A 276 13.66 2.69 4.62
C MET A 276 14.18 3.85 3.77
N ILE A 277 13.66 5.06 3.98
CA ILE A 277 14.05 6.29 3.28
C ILE A 277 14.46 7.35 4.31
N PRO A 278 15.65 7.19 4.93
CA PRO A 278 16.11 8.14 5.92
C PRO A 278 16.53 9.45 5.25
N GLU A 279 16.30 10.57 5.94
CA GLU A 279 16.82 11.88 5.55
C GLU A 279 18.37 11.88 5.53
N ALA A 280 18.99 12.84 4.85
CA ALA A 280 20.44 12.92 4.78
C ALA A 280 21.04 13.27 6.15
N TRP A 281 21.45 12.25 6.92
CA TRP A 281 21.79 12.44 8.33
C TRP A 281 23.28 12.35 8.66
N GLN A 282 24.07 11.64 7.86
CA GLN A 282 25.45 11.28 8.22
C GLN A 282 26.36 12.49 8.44
N SER A 283 26.28 13.48 7.56
CA SER A 283 27.15 14.68 7.57
C SER A 283 26.43 15.96 7.98
N ASP A 284 25.16 15.89 8.38
CA ASP A 284 24.39 17.06 8.79
C ASP A 284 24.56 17.32 10.28
N GLU A 285 25.40 18.26 10.67
CA GLU A 285 25.65 18.64 12.07
C GLU A 285 24.44 19.26 12.78
N SER A 286 23.43 19.73 12.04
CA SER A 286 22.22 20.34 12.61
C SER A 286 21.24 19.31 13.20
N ILE A 287 21.39 18.03 12.84
CA ILE A 287 20.52 16.97 13.34
C ILE A 287 20.80 16.68 14.82
N PRO A 288 19.77 16.74 15.68
CA PRO A 288 19.88 16.40 17.08
C PRO A 288 20.46 15.00 17.33
N SER A 289 21.22 14.85 18.41
CA SER A 289 21.94 13.62 18.72
C SER A 289 21.03 12.39 18.80
N HIS A 290 19.88 12.48 19.48
CA HIS A 290 18.93 11.37 19.61
C HIS A 290 18.42 10.89 18.24
N LYS A 291 18.08 11.81 17.34
CA LYS A 291 17.66 11.51 15.96
C LYS A 291 18.78 10.89 15.13
N ARG A 292 20.02 11.36 15.28
CA ARG A 292 21.20 10.74 14.68
C ARG A 292 21.40 9.31 15.17
N ASN A 293 21.20 9.05 16.46
CA ASN A 293 21.33 7.72 17.05
C ASN A 293 20.25 6.79 16.51
N PHE A 294 18.99 7.24 16.39
CA PHE A 294 17.95 6.48 15.71
C PHE A 294 18.38 6.08 14.29
N TYR A 295 18.82 7.03 13.46
CA TYR A 295 19.23 6.71 12.09
C TYR A 295 20.46 5.81 12.00
N LYS A 296 21.42 5.96 12.93
CA LYS A 296 22.59 5.10 13.01
C LYS A 296 22.20 3.66 13.38
N TRP A 297 21.26 3.50 14.30
CA TRP A 297 20.68 2.19 14.64
C TRP A 297 19.90 1.61 13.46
N ALA A 298 19.00 2.38 12.84
CA ALA A 298 18.20 1.92 11.70
C ALA A 298 19.10 1.48 10.53
N ALA A 299 20.16 2.24 10.24
CA ALA A 299 21.13 1.90 9.19
C ALA A 299 21.96 0.62 9.48
N SER A 300 22.02 0.16 10.73
CA SER A 300 22.63 -1.13 11.06
C SER A 300 21.71 -2.33 10.77
N LEU A 301 20.40 -2.08 10.71
CA LEU A 301 19.35 -3.06 10.46
C LEU A 301 18.93 -3.13 9.00
N LEU A 302 18.89 -1.98 8.33
CA LEU A 302 18.27 -1.81 7.02
C LEU A 302 19.04 -0.80 6.17
N GLU A 303 19.46 -1.23 4.99
CA GLU A 303 20.05 -0.34 4.00
C GLU A 303 18.99 0.62 3.46
N PRO A 304 19.34 1.89 3.23
CA PRO A 304 18.44 2.82 2.55
C PRO A 304 18.01 2.30 1.17
N TRP A 305 16.73 2.47 0.87
CA TRP A 305 16.18 2.27 -0.47
C TRP A 305 16.27 3.59 -1.22
N ASP A 306 17.40 3.78 -1.90
CA ASP A 306 17.81 5.05 -2.49
C ASP A 306 17.53 5.11 -4.00
N GLY A 307 17.40 6.33 -4.50
CA GLY A 307 16.95 6.64 -5.86
C GLY A 307 15.92 7.77 -5.86
N PRO A 308 15.62 8.37 -7.03
CA PRO A 308 14.59 9.39 -7.12
C PRO A 308 13.25 8.81 -6.67
N ALA A 309 12.66 9.30 -5.59
CA ALA A 309 11.42 8.72 -5.06
C ALA A 309 10.50 9.76 -4.44
N LEU A 310 9.24 9.73 -4.85
CA LEU A 310 8.09 10.20 -4.08
C LEU A 310 7.26 8.98 -3.72
N ILE A 311 7.28 8.62 -2.44
CA ILE A 311 6.47 7.54 -1.90
C ILE A 311 5.26 8.15 -1.22
N VAL A 312 4.07 7.75 -1.66
CA VAL A 312 2.81 8.03 -0.96
C VAL A 312 2.36 6.73 -0.33
N PHE A 313 2.03 6.72 0.95
CA PHE A 313 1.77 5.50 1.70
C PHE A 313 0.54 5.62 2.60
N SER A 314 -0.10 4.49 2.88
CA SER A 314 -1.18 4.40 3.86
C SER A 314 -1.37 2.98 4.39
N ASP A 315 -1.64 2.86 5.69
CA ASP A 315 -2.16 1.64 6.35
C ASP A 315 -3.67 1.76 6.67
N GLY A 316 -4.31 2.81 6.16
CA GLY A 316 -5.71 3.17 6.42
C GLY A 316 -5.93 4.07 7.64
N ARG A 317 -4.96 4.16 8.57
CA ARG A 317 -4.96 5.19 9.63
C ARG A 317 -4.05 6.35 9.24
N TYR A 318 -2.78 6.07 8.99
CA TYR A 318 -1.84 7.07 8.53
C TYR A 318 -1.93 7.17 7.02
N ILE A 319 -2.03 8.39 6.50
CA ILE A 319 -1.75 8.67 5.09
C ILE A 319 -0.62 9.70 5.03
N GLY A 320 0.41 9.40 4.25
CA GLY A 320 1.53 10.31 4.14
C GLY A 320 2.30 10.21 2.84
N ALA A 321 3.27 11.11 2.72
CA ALA A 321 4.22 11.12 1.64
C ALA A 321 5.62 11.48 2.14
N ILE A 322 6.62 10.87 1.54
CA ILE A 322 8.04 11.16 1.76
C ILE A 322 8.75 11.32 0.41
N LEU A 323 9.71 12.22 0.37
CA LEU A 323 10.68 12.31 -0.71
C LEU A 323 11.98 11.59 -0.34
N ASP A 324 12.68 11.09 -1.34
CA ASP A 324 14.06 10.65 -1.19
C ASP A 324 14.94 11.74 -0.55
N ARG A 325 16.10 11.32 -0.04
CA ARG A 325 17.04 12.19 0.70
C ARG A 325 17.53 13.40 -0.08
N ASN A 326 17.46 13.37 -1.41
CA ASN A 326 17.86 14.45 -2.30
C ASN A 326 16.65 15.26 -2.85
N GLY A 327 15.43 14.75 -2.66
CA GLY A 327 14.19 15.39 -3.12
C GLY A 327 14.11 15.50 -4.64
N LEU A 328 14.40 14.41 -5.34
CA LEU A 328 14.52 14.39 -6.80
C LEU A 328 13.16 14.38 -7.52
N ARG A 329 12.06 14.22 -6.78
CA ARG A 329 10.69 14.26 -7.29
C ARG A 329 9.90 15.43 -6.71
N PRO A 330 9.04 16.08 -7.52
CA PRO A 330 8.22 17.17 -7.02
C PRO A 330 7.04 16.62 -6.20
N ALA A 331 6.76 17.25 -5.06
CA ALA A 331 5.53 17.03 -4.30
C ALA A 331 5.06 18.35 -3.70
N ARG A 332 3.82 18.73 -3.99
CA ARG A 332 3.17 19.96 -3.55
C ARG A 332 1.87 19.61 -2.89
N TYR A 333 1.53 20.36 -1.84
CA TYR A 333 0.30 20.16 -1.12
C TYR A 333 -0.38 21.48 -0.80
N TYR A 334 -1.67 21.41 -0.53
CA TYR A 334 -2.43 22.49 0.06
C TYR A 334 -3.47 21.95 1.01
N THR A 335 -3.77 22.74 2.04
CA THR A 335 -4.82 22.48 3.01
C THR A 335 -5.93 23.49 2.81
N THR A 336 -7.17 23.07 3.03
CA THR A 336 -8.35 23.91 2.85
C THR A 336 -9.06 24.17 4.18
N THR A 337 -9.97 25.16 4.20
CA THR A 337 -10.68 25.57 5.42
C THR A 337 -11.69 24.55 5.92
N ASP A 338 -12.12 23.63 5.06
CA ASP A 338 -13.00 22.48 5.38
C ASP A 338 -12.23 21.24 5.85
N GLY A 339 -10.91 21.35 6.05
CA GLY A 339 -10.08 20.29 6.63
C GLY A 339 -9.52 19.28 5.62
N MET A 340 -9.71 19.49 4.32
CA MET A 340 -9.11 18.61 3.30
C MET A 340 -7.63 18.94 3.07
N ILE A 341 -6.87 17.90 2.73
CA ILE A 341 -5.47 18.00 2.32
C ILE A 341 -5.31 17.33 0.97
N TYR A 342 -4.79 18.10 0.01
CA TYR A 342 -4.52 17.60 -1.33
C TYR A 342 -3.03 17.65 -1.59
N MET A 343 -2.47 16.53 -2.02
CA MET A 343 -1.06 16.42 -2.40
C MET A 343 -0.94 15.83 -3.80
N SER A 344 -0.06 16.41 -4.62
CA SER A 344 0.25 15.90 -5.95
C SER A 344 1.65 16.33 -6.40
N SER A 345 2.15 15.71 -7.47
CA SER A 345 3.39 16.12 -8.13
C SER A 345 3.27 17.52 -8.77
N GLU A 346 2.05 18.02 -9.02
CA GLU A 346 1.77 19.32 -9.62
C GLU A 346 0.74 20.15 -8.84
N VAL A 347 0.61 21.43 -9.20
CA VAL A 347 -0.44 22.32 -8.70
C VAL A 347 -1.63 22.33 -9.66
N GLY A 348 -2.81 22.75 -9.20
CA GLY A 348 -4.00 22.90 -10.07
C GLY A 348 -4.75 21.59 -10.36
N VAL A 349 -4.57 20.59 -9.50
CA VAL A 349 -5.03 19.20 -9.73
C VAL A 349 -6.44 18.91 -9.21
N VAL A 350 -7.02 19.85 -8.47
CA VAL A 350 -8.41 19.85 -7.99
C VAL A 350 -8.96 21.26 -8.14
N ASP A 351 -10.23 21.37 -8.51
CA ASP A 351 -10.97 22.62 -8.40
C ASP A 351 -11.53 22.71 -6.98
N ILE A 352 -11.05 23.69 -6.24
CA ILE A 352 -11.55 23.98 -4.90
C ILE A 352 -12.77 24.88 -5.07
N PRO A 353 -13.95 24.52 -4.54
CA PRO A 353 -15.12 25.38 -4.61
C PRO A 353 -14.81 26.77 -4.03
N ASP A 354 -15.34 27.85 -4.63
CA ASP A 354 -15.06 29.24 -4.19
C ASP A 354 -15.39 29.50 -2.72
N VAL A 355 -16.35 28.75 -2.17
CA VAL A 355 -16.77 28.81 -0.76
C VAL A 355 -15.75 28.18 0.20
N VAL A 356 -14.83 27.36 -0.31
CA VAL A 356 -13.76 26.70 0.46
C VAL A 356 -12.46 27.45 0.24
N GLY A 357 -11.93 28.05 1.31
CA GLY A 357 -10.66 28.78 1.28
C GLY A 357 -9.45 27.86 1.30
N VAL A 358 -8.34 28.30 0.71
CA VAL A 358 -7.02 27.65 0.90
C VAL A 358 -6.39 28.17 2.19
N LYS A 359 -6.16 27.28 3.15
CA LYS A 359 -5.53 27.60 4.45
C LYS A 359 -4.01 27.67 4.36
N ALA A 360 -3.38 26.72 3.66
CA ALA A 360 -1.93 26.73 3.45
C ALA A 360 -1.56 26.06 2.13
N LYS A 361 -0.43 26.48 1.54
CA LYS A 361 0.22 25.83 0.39
C LYS A 361 1.67 25.51 0.76
N GLY A 362 2.14 24.33 0.40
CA GLY A 362 3.50 23.88 0.70
C GLY A 362 4.08 22.99 -0.37
N ARG A 363 5.38 22.74 -0.23
CA ARG A 363 6.11 21.72 -0.99
C ARG A 363 6.81 20.79 -0.01
N LEU A 364 6.86 19.51 -0.34
CA LEU A 364 7.62 18.56 0.44
C LEU A 364 9.12 18.82 0.23
N LYS A 365 9.89 18.77 1.30
CA LYS A 365 11.35 18.95 1.27
C LYS A 365 12.02 17.57 1.34
N PRO A 366 13.28 17.43 0.85
CA PRO A 366 14.01 16.17 0.93
C PRO A 366 13.96 15.55 2.34
N GLY A 367 13.64 14.27 2.42
CA GLY A 367 13.55 13.52 3.68
C GLY A 367 12.46 13.95 4.68
N ARG A 368 11.62 14.94 4.36
CA ARG A 368 10.51 15.39 5.23
C ARG A 368 9.23 14.62 4.92
N LEU A 369 8.45 14.33 5.96
CA LEU A 369 7.11 13.74 5.87
C LEU A 369 6.04 14.83 5.72
N LEU A 370 5.06 14.56 4.87
CA LEU A 370 3.72 15.12 4.98
C LEU A 370 2.84 13.96 5.44
N ILE A 371 2.24 14.04 6.62
CA ILE A 371 1.52 12.89 7.17
C ILE A 371 0.32 13.32 8.01
N VAL A 372 -0.78 12.61 7.81
CA VAL A 372 -2.05 12.79 8.51
C VAL A 372 -2.35 11.53 9.31
N ASP A 373 -2.71 11.69 10.57
CA ASP A 373 -3.38 10.66 11.35
C ASP A 373 -4.88 10.83 11.18
N THR A 374 -5.52 9.91 10.45
CA THR A 374 -6.96 10.01 10.16
C THR A 374 -7.84 9.60 11.33
N GLU A 375 -7.31 8.88 12.33
CA GLU A 375 -8.03 8.58 13.58
C GLU A 375 -8.03 9.81 14.50
N ALA A 376 -6.90 10.52 14.59
CA ALA A 376 -6.81 11.77 15.34
C ALA A 376 -7.37 12.99 14.58
N GLY A 377 -7.52 12.88 13.25
CA GLY A 377 -8.05 13.94 12.39
C GLY A 377 -7.08 15.12 12.21
N GLU A 378 -5.77 14.87 12.30
CA GLU A 378 -4.76 15.93 12.33
C GLU A 378 -3.60 15.71 11.35
N LEU A 379 -3.07 16.82 10.83
CA LEU A 379 -1.80 16.85 10.12
C LEU A 379 -0.67 16.88 11.14
N LEU A 380 0.14 15.82 11.18
CA LEU A 380 1.23 15.73 12.15
C LEU A 380 2.42 16.59 11.74
N ASN A 381 3.15 17.07 12.73
CA ASN A 381 4.42 17.76 12.54
C ASN A 381 5.55 16.74 12.33
N ASP A 382 6.25 16.83 11.20
CA ASP A 382 7.38 15.95 10.85
C ASP A 382 8.48 15.90 11.93
N GLU A 383 8.84 17.05 12.51
CA GLU A 383 9.92 17.12 13.51
C GLU A 383 9.49 16.43 14.80
N GLN A 384 8.31 16.76 15.30
CA GLN A 384 7.77 16.17 16.53
C GLN A 384 7.58 14.66 16.40
N LEU A 385 7.05 14.20 15.26
CA LEU A 385 6.86 12.77 14.99
C LEU A 385 8.20 12.02 14.99
N LYS A 386 9.22 12.59 14.32
CA LYS A 386 10.54 11.97 14.28
C LYS A 386 11.27 12.04 15.62
N GLU A 387 11.07 13.10 16.40
CA GLU A 387 11.58 13.21 17.77
C GLU A 387 10.96 12.15 18.68
N GLU A 388 9.65 11.93 18.58
CA GLU A 388 8.96 10.87 19.34
C GLU A 388 9.50 9.49 18.97
N ILE A 389 9.61 9.18 17.67
CA ILE A 389 10.17 7.90 17.20
C ILE A 389 11.61 7.73 17.67
N ALA A 390 12.44 8.76 17.51
CA ALA A 390 13.85 8.71 17.92
C ALA A 390 14.06 8.72 19.44
N GLY A 391 13.06 9.12 20.22
CA GLY A 391 13.06 9.09 21.67
C GLY A 391 12.43 7.83 22.29
N ARG A 392 11.79 6.97 21.47
CA ARG A 392 11.02 5.80 21.94
C ARG A 392 11.87 4.74 22.61
N TYR A 393 13.12 4.57 22.17
CA TYR A 393 14.03 3.55 22.66
C TYR A 393 15.41 4.13 22.98
N PRO A 394 16.21 3.50 23.87
CA PRO A 394 17.55 3.95 24.21
C PRO A 394 18.57 3.57 23.13
N PHE A 395 18.40 4.10 21.91
CA PHE A 395 19.25 3.76 20.75
C PHE A 395 20.75 3.99 20.99
N VAL A 396 21.11 4.97 21.84
CA VAL A 396 22.50 5.22 22.25
C VAL A 396 23.12 3.99 22.88
N ASP A 397 22.39 3.36 23.80
CA ASP A 397 22.89 2.23 24.57
C ASP A 397 22.98 0.99 23.68
N TRP A 398 21.95 0.76 22.85
CA TRP A 398 21.97 -0.31 21.84
C TRP A 398 23.17 -0.21 20.88
N ILE A 399 23.50 0.99 20.40
CA ILE A 399 24.65 1.21 19.53
C ILE A 399 25.97 0.94 20.28
N LYS A 400 26.09 1.34 21.54
CA LYS A 400 27.30 1.12 22.35
C LYS A 400 27.52 -0.36 22.66
N ASP A 401 26.44 -1.07 22.96
CA ASP A 401 26.46 -2.48 23.34
C ASP A 401 26.59 -3.41 22.12
N GLY A 402 26.54 -2.86 20.90
CA GLY A 402 26.49 -3.64 19.65
C GLY A 402 25.18 -4.42 19.48
N SER A 403 24.15 -4.10 20.28
CA SER A 403 22.81 -4.65 20.21
C SER A 403 22.08 -4.06 19.01
N ALA A 404 22.43 -4.53 17.82
CA ALA A 404 21.72 -4.23 16.59
C ALA A 404 20.56 -5.20 16.31
N PHE A 405 20.26 -6.13 17.23
CA PHE A 405 19.29 -7.21 17.03
C PHE A 405 18.10 -7.08 17.98
#